data_AF-A0AAD6Z423-F1
#
_entry.id   AF-A0AAD6Z423-F1
#
_cell.length_a   1.000
_cell.length_b   1.000
_cell.length_c   1.000
_cell.angle_alpha   90.00
_cell.angle_beta   90.00
_cell.angle_gamma   90.00
#
_symmetry.space_group_name_H-M   'P 1'
#
loop_
_entity.id
_entity.type
_entity.pdbx_description
1 polymer ?
#
loop_
_entity_poly.entity_id
_entity_poly.type
_entity_poly.pdbx_seq_one_letter_code
_entity_poly.pdbx_strand_id
1 'polypeptide(L)'
;MAMLARNYHNKIQKDRRETAPDIRDHTIEVVLERTARRVTASQKQTLGRRLTRSDVKQALKLSANNKAPGLNGFTYEFWKTLDARYETAMSLEKPGFDILRALQLVYNDIEVHGMIQGTAFSE
;
A
#
# COMPACT_ATOMS: atom_id res chain seq x y z
N MET A 1 4.08 21.64 -25.55
CA MET A 1 4.50 21.40 -24.15
C MET A 1 3.91 20.13 -23.54
N ALA A 2 2.60 19.89 -23.58
CA ALA A 2 1.98 18.68 -23.01
C ALA A 2 2.56 17.35 -23.53
N MET A 3 2.87 17.25 -24.83
CA MET A 3 3.48 16.04 -25.40
C MET A 3 4.91 15.77 -24.91
N LEU A 4 5.71 16.83 -24.70
CA LEU A 4 7.09 16.69 -24.18
C LEU A 4 7.07 16.18 -22.74
N ALA A 5 6.21 16.75 -21.88
CA ALA A 5 6.03 16.29 -20.51
C ALA A 5 5.50 14.84 -20.46
N ARG A 6 4.48 14.50 -21.26
CA ARG A 6 3.94 13.13 -21.37
C ARG A 6 5.03 12.14 -21.77
N ASN A 7 5.77 12.43 -22.84
CA ASN A 7 6.79 11.53 -23.36
C ASN A 7 7.95 11.34 -22.36
N TYR A 8 8.32 12.39 -21.63
CA TYR A 8 9.31 12.32 -20.56
C TYR A 8 8.85 11.42 -19.40
N HIS A 9 7.65 11.65 -18.86
CA HIS A 9 7.13 10.85 -17.75
C HIS A 9 6.89 9.39 -18.14
N ASN A 10 6.40 9.12 -19.36
CA ASN A 10 6.25 7.75 -19.86
C ASN A 10 7.59 7.02 -20.01
N LYS A 11 8.66 7.75 -20.37
CA LYS A 11 10.01 7.16 -20.49
C LYS A 11 10.55 6.78 -19.12
N ILE A 12 10.44 7.66 -18.12
CA ILE A 12 10.91 7.38 -16.75
C ILE A 12 10.16 6.23 -16.10
N GLN A 13 8.84 6.12 -16.32
CA GLN A 13 8.05 5.00 -15.79
C GLN A 13 8.52 3.63 -16.30
N LYS A 14 9.17 3.59 -17.47
CA LYS A 14 9.73 2.38 -18.08
C LYS A 14 11.23 2.22 -17.85
N ASP A 15 11.88 3.19 -17.22
CA ASP A 15 13.33 3.17 -16.94
C ASP A 15 13.63 2.41 -15.62
N ARG A 16 12.87 1.35 -15.34
CA ARG A 16 13.15 0.44 -14.24
C ARG A 16 14.15 -0.59 -14.79
N ARG A 17 15.42 -0.49 -14.38
CA ARG A 17 16.39 -1.53 -14.67
C ARG A 17 16.05 -2.74 -13.81
N GLU A 18 15.63 -3.82 -14.45
CA GLU A 18 15.46 -5.10 -13.77
C GLU A 18 16.85 -5.59 -13.34
N THR A 19 17.11 -5.58 -12.04
CA THR A 19 18.29 -6.24 -11.46
C THR A 19 17.99 -7.72 -11.38
N ALA A 20 18.92 -8.56 -11.85
CA ALA A 20 18.79 -10.01 -11.74
C ALA A 20 18.54 -10.42 -10.27
N PRO A 21 17.64 -11.38 -9.99
CA PRO A 21 17.21 -11.71 -8.63
C PRO A 21 18.37 -12.05 -7.68
N ASP A 22 19.36 -12.79 -8.18
CA ASP A 22 20.59 -13.16 -7.46
C ASP A 22 21.43 -11.94 -7.06
N ILE A 23 21.62 -10.99 -7.98
CA ILE A 23 22.34 -9.74 -7.71
C ILE A 23 21.57 -8.91 -6.67
N ARG A 24 20.24 -8.86 -6.78
CA ARG A 24 19.38 -8.13 -5.84
C ARG A 24 19.50 -8.71 -4.44
N ASP A 25 19.35 -10.02 -4.30
CA ASP A 25 19.33 -10.70 -3.01
C ASP A 25 20.71 -10.63 -2.34
N HIS A 26 21.80 -10.82 -3.09
CA HIS A 26 23.16 -10.60 -2.59
C HIS A 26 23.39 -9.15 -2.12
N THR A 27 22.92 -8.17 -2.89
CA THR A 27 23.04 -6.75 -2.50
C THR A 27 22.28 -6.46 -1.21
N ILE A 28 21.08 -7.04 -1.04
CA ILE A 28 20.29 -6.92 0.18
C ILE A 28 21.07 -7.46 1.38
N GLU A 29 21.66 -8.66 1.26
CA GLU A 29 22.46 -9.27 2.34
C GLU A 29 23.65 -8.39 2.73
N VAL A 30 24.45 -7.93 1.77
CA VAL A 30 25.62 -7.08 2.02
C VAL A 30 25.23 -5.78 2.75
N VAL A 31 24.11 -5.17 2.38
CA VAL A 31 23.62 -3.95 3.03
C VAL A 31 23.12 -4.26 4.45
N LEU A 32 22.41 -5.36 4.65
CA LEU A 32 21.93 -5.79 5.96
C LEU A 32 23.09 -6.10 6.91
N GLU A 33 24.16 -6.74 6.45
CA GLU A 33 25.36 -7.01 7.25
C GLU A 33 26.04 -5.74 7.74
N ARG A 34 26.10 -4.70 6.89
CA ARG A 34 26.69 -3.40 7.24
C ARG A 34 25.83 -2.56 8.19
N THR A 35 24.57 -2.92 8.37
CA THR A 35 23.64 -2.17 9.24
C THR A 35 23.90 -2.51 10.71
N ALA A 36 24.67 -1.68 11.42
CA ALA A 36 25.08 -1.94 12.81
C ALA A 36 23.93 -2.06 13.82
N ARG A 37 22.77 -1.42 13.55
CA ARG A 37 21.63 -1.40 14.47
C ARG A 37 20.57 -2.40 14.03
N ARG A 38 20.28 -3.38 14.90
CA ARG A 38 19.17 -4.33 14.72
C ARG A 38 17.95 -3.87 15.50
N VAL A 39 16.78 -4.31 15.06
CA VAL A 39 15.53 -4.11 15.82
C VAL A 39 15.58 -4.91 17.12
N THR A 40 15.11 -4.31 18.21
CA THR A 40 14.97 -5.01 19.50
C THR A 40 13.81 -6.01 19.45
N ALA A 41 13.75 -6.94 20.40
CA ALA A 41 12.63 -7.88 20.50
C ALA A 41 11.27 -7.17 20.60
N SER A 42 11.20 -6.07 21.37
CA SER A 42 9.99 -5.25 21.51
C SER A 42 9.60 -4.56 20.19
N GLN A 43 10.59 -4.05 19.44
CA GLN A 43 10.33 -3.48 18.11
C GLN A 43 9.86 -4.54 17.12
N LYS A 44 10.48 -5.73 17.14
CA LYS A 44 10.07 -6.86 16.30
C LYS A 44 8.64 -7.30 16.60
N GLN A 45 8.26 -7.37 17.87
CA GLN A 45 6.89 -7.65 18.28
C GLN A 45 5.92 -6.58 17.78
N THR A 46 6.31 -5.31 17.87
CA THR A 46 5.49 -4.19 17.40
C THR A 46 5.29 -4.22 15.89
N LEU A 47 6.34 -4.51 15.14
CA LEU A 47 6.29 -4.61 13.67
C LEU A 47 5.50 -5.82 13.17
N GLY A 48 5.45 -6.90 13.96
CA GLY A 48 4.65 -8.10 13.65
C GLY A 48 3.19 -8.02 14.11
N ARG A 49 2.72 -6.84 14.54
CA ARG A 49 1.31 -6.65 14.93
C ARG A 49 0.45 -6.55 13.68
N ARG A 50 -0.63 -7.34 13.68
CA ARG A 50 -1.68 -7.28 12.66
C ARG A 50 -2.35 -5.92 12.64
N LEU A 51 -2.71 -5.48 11.44
CA LEU A 51 -3.40 -4.21 11.23
C LEU A 51 -4.79 -4.25 11.86
N THR A 52 -5.09 -3.20 12.60
CA THR A 52 -6.41 -2.94 13.16
C THR A 52 -7.25 -2.08 12.21
N ARG A 53 -8.58 -2.06 12.40
CA ARG A 53 -9.45 -1.14 11.65
C ARG A 53 -9.05 0.32 11.84
N SER A 54 -8.58 0.70 13.05
CA SER A 54 -8.10 2.06 13.33
C SER A 54 -6.86 2.42 12.52
N ASP A 55 -5.93 1.48 12.34
CA ASP A 55 -4.72 1.71 11.54
C ASP A 55 -5.10 2.04 10.09
N VAL A 56 -6.00 1.23 9.51
CA VAL A 56 -6.52 1.44 8.15
C VAL A 56 -7.27 2.79 8.05
N LYS A 57 -8.13 3.10 9.02
CA LYS A 57 -8.86 4.38 9.06
C LYS A 57 -7.91 5.57 9.13
N GLN A 58 -6.89 5.48 9.96
CA GLN A 58 -5.89 6.54 10.13
C GLN A 58 -5.06 6.73 8.86
N ALA A 59 -4.60 5.63 8.25
CA ALA A 59 -3.86 5.67 6.98
C ALA A 59 -4.71 6.30 5.87
N LEU A 60 -5.98 5.90 5.74
CA LEU A 60 -6.89 6.49 4.76
C LEU A 60 -7.10 7.98 5.02
N LYS A 61 -7.30 8.40 6.27
CA LYS A 61 -7.45 9.82 6.65
C LYS A 61 -6.22 10.65 6.25
N LEU A 62 -5.02 10.12 6.49
CA LEU A 62 -3.75 10.78 6.20
C LEU A 62 -3.36 10.74 4.72
N SER A 63 -4.03 9.93 3.91
CA SER A 63 -3.77 9.84 2.48
C SER A 63 -4.02 11.19 1.78
N ALA A 64 -3.17 11.55 0.83
CA ALA A 64 -3.19 12.87 0.21
C ALA A 64 -4.47 13.10 -0.62
N ASN A 65 -4.97 14.34 -0.62
CA ASN A 65 -6.05 14.76 -1.51
C ASN A 65 -5.49 15.44 -2.77
N ASN A 66 -6.30 15.50 -3.82
CA ASN A 66 -6.05 16.16 -5.10
C ASN A 66 -4.75 15.69 -5.76
N LYS A 67 -4.40 14.42 -5.58
CA LYS A 67 -3.28 13.78 -6.27
C LYS A 67 -3.78 13.05 -7.50
N ALA A 68 -2.91 13.00 -8.52
CA ALA A 68 -3.17 12.19 -9.69
C ALA A 68 -3.40 10.73 -9.27
N PRO A 69 -4.37 10.03 -9.87
CA PRO A 69 -4.61 8.63 -9.58
C PRO A 69 -3.42 7.75 -9.99
N GLY A 70 -3.31 6.58 -9.36
CA GLY A 70 -2.37 5.54 -9.77
C GLY A 70 -2.78 4.86 -11.07
N LEU A 71 -2.11 3.74 -11.39
CA LEU A 71 -2.34 2.96 -12.61
C LEU A 71 -3.79 2.48 -12.80
N ASN A 72 -4.53 2.30 -11.70
CA ASN A 72 -5.93 1.87 -11.71
C ASN A 72 -6.94 3.01 -11.90
N GLY A 73 -6.51 4.27 -11.94
CA GLY A 73 -7.38 5.43 -12.10
C GLY A 73 -8.13 5.86 -10.83
N PHE A 74 -8.02 5.14 -9.70
CA PHE A 74 -8.70 5.51 -8.46
C PHE A 74 -7.84 6.47 -7.62
N THR A 75 -8.47 7.52 -7.11
CA THR A 75 -7.84 8.47 -6.18
C THR A 75 -8.14 8.11 -4.73
N TYR A 76 -7.47 8.76 -3.78
CA TYR A 76 -7.75 8.56 -2.36
C TYR A 76 -9.15 9.04 -1.95
N GLU A 77 -9.70 10.04 -2.64
CA GLU A 77 -11.07 10.53 -2.42
C GLU A 77 -12.11 9.47 -2.71
N PHE A 78 -11.87 8.59 -3.69
CA PHE A 78 -12.76 7.47 -3.96
C PHE A 78 -12.91 6.58 -2.71
N TRP A 79 -11.78 6.18 -2.12
CA TRP A 79 -11.76 5.35 -0.92
C TRP A 79 -12.34 6.06 0.31
N LYS A 80 -12.00 7.35 0.50
CA LYS A 80 -12.58 8.19 1.57
C LYS A 80 -14.10 8.33 1.43
N THR A 81 -14.59 8.41 0.19
CA THR A 81 -16.03 8.50 -0.08
C THR A 81 -16.75 7.20 0.25
N LEU A 82 -16.14 6.04 0.00
CA LEU A 82 -16.70 4.75 0.42
C LEU A 82 -16.82 4.65 1.94
N ASP A 83 -15.79 5.07 2.68
CA ASP A 83 -15.83 5.11 4.15
C ASP A 83 -16.94 6.07 4.65
N ALA A 84 -17.01 7.27 4.09
CA ALA A 84 -18.05 8.24 4.45
C ALA A 84 -19.47 7.72 4.18
N ARG A 85 -19.68 7.03 3.05
CA ARG A 85 -20.96 6.38 2.72
C ARG A 85 -21.31 5.27 3.70
N TYR A 86 -20.33 4.47 4.11
CA TYR A 86 -20.53 3.45 5.13
C TYR A 86 -20.97 4.06 6.47
N GLU A 87 -20.26 5.08 6.95
CA GLU A 87 -20.58 5.76 8.21
C GLU A 87 -21.98 6.43 8.14
N THR A 88 -22.34 6.99 6.99
CA THR A 88 -23.69 7.53 6.75
C THR A 88 -24.76 6.43 6.81
N ALA A 89 -24.53 5.28 6.16
CA ALA A 89 -25.46 4.15 6.20
C ALA A 89 -25.66 3.64 7.64
N MET A 90 -24.57 3.55 8.42
CA MET A 90 -24.63 3.15 9.84
C MET A 90 -25.43 4.14 10.69
N SER A 91 -25.27 5.45 10.47
CA SER A 91 -26.07 6.46 11.18
C SER A 91 -27.57 6.41 10.85
N LEU A 92 -27.92 5.84 9.69
CA LEU A 92 -29.30 5.66 9.24
C LEU A 92 -29.82 4.25 9.50
N GLU A 93 -29.08 3.43 10.24
CA GLU A 93 -29.40 2.01 10.52
C GLU A 93 -29.66 1.18 9.25
N LYS A 94 -28.96 1.51 8.15
CA LYS A 94 -29.05 0.81 6.86
C LYS A 94 -27.82 -0.04 6.61
N PRO A 95 -27.96 -1.16 5.87
CA PRO A 95 -26.81 -1.90 5.38
C PRO A 95 -25.87 -1.00 4.56
N GLY A 96 -24.57 -1.11 4.81
CA GLY A 96 -23.53 -0.36 4.11
C GLY A 96 -22.30 -1.22 3.86
N PHE A 97 -21.51 -0.87 2.85
CA PHE A 97 -20.28 -1.58 2.52
C PHE A 97 -19.10 -1.06 3.38
N ASP A 98 -18.62 -1.88 4.33
CA ASP A 98 -17.47 -1.52 5.19
C ASP A 98 -16.15 -1.71 4.46
N ILE A 99 -15.73 -0.67 3.74
CA ILE A 99 -14.46 -0.69 2.99
C ILE A 99 -13.25 -0.83 3.92
N LEU A 100 -13.29 -0.28 5.14
CA LEU A 100 -12.15 -0.35 6.07
C LEU A 100 -11.94 -1.79 6.54
N ARG A 101 -13.03 -2.51 6.83
CA ARG A 101 -12.96 -3.93 7.18
C ARG A 101 -12.49 -4.78 5.99
N ALA A 102 -12.96 -4.50 4.78
CA ALA A 102 -12.50 -5.21 3.59
C ALA A 102 -10.99 -5.06 3.38
N LEU A 103 -10.47 -3.83 3.46
CA LEU A 103 -9.03 -3.56 3.36
C LEU A 103 -8.23 -4.23 4.49
N GLN A 104 -8.71 -4.15 5.73
CA GLN A 104 -8.07 -4.81 6.87
C GLN A 104 -7.94 -6.33 6.66
N LEU A 105 -9.00 -6.97 6.17
CA LEU A 105 -8.99 -8.41 5.90
C LEU A 105 -7.96 -8.75 4.82
N VAL A 106 -7.94 -8.02 3.71
CA VAL A 106 -6.99 -8.25 2.61
C VAL A 106 -5.54 -8.06 3.07
N TYR A 107 -5.22 -6.99 3.78
CA TYR A 107 -3.84 -6.75 4.22
C TYR A 107 -3.35 -7.80 5.21
N ASN A 108 -4.19 -8.17 6.18
CA ASN A 108 -3.81 -9.20 7.15
C ASN A 108 -3.70 -10.58 6.49
N ASP A 109 -4.57 -10.90 5.53
CA ASP A 109 -4.48 -12.14 4.74
C ASP A 109 -3.14 -12.24 4.01
N ILE A 110 -2.74 -11.18 3.30
CA ILE A 110 -1.45 -11.11 2.60
C ILE A 110 -0.27 -11.27 3.57
N GLU A 111 -0.35 -10.69 4.76
CA GLU A 111 0.71 -10.81 5.76
C GLU A 111 0.74 -12.21 6.42
N VAL A 112 -0.36 -12.97 6.45
CA VAL A 112 -0.35 -14.38 6.93
C VAL A 112 0.12 -15.32 5.81
N HIS A 113 -0.43 -15.18 4.61
CA HIS A 113 -0.38 -16.19 3.56
C HIS A 113 0.56 -15.83 2.40
N GLY A 114 1.09 -14.61 2.39
CA GLY A 114 1.82 -14.06 1.26
C GLY A 114 0.87 -13.59 0.15
N MET A 115 1.46 -13.08 -0.93
CA MET A 115 0.68 -12.64 -2.09
C MET A 115 0.37 -13.81 -3.02
N ILE A 116 -0.77 -13.73 -3.70
CA ILE A 116 -1.10 -14.62 -4.79
C ILE A 116 -0.12 -14.37 -5.95
N GLN A 117 0.44 -15.45 -6.49
CA GLN A 117 1.38 -15.40 -7.62
C GLN A 117 0.72 -14.77 -8.85
N GLY A 118 1.44 -13.85 -9.51
CA GLY A 118 0.95 -13.16 -10.72
C GLY A 118 0.05 -11.96 -10.45
N THR A 119 -0.11 -11.53 -9.19
CA THR A 119 -0.80 -10.28 -8.87
C THR A 119 0.16 -9.10 -8.82
N ALA A 120 -0.28 -7.94 -9.31
CA ALA A 120 0.50 -6.70 -9.31
C ALA A 120 0.38 -5.91 -7.98
N PHE A 121 0.11 -6.59 -6.87
CA PHE A 121 -0.21 -5.91 -5.60
C PHE A 121 0.99 -5.15 -5.00
N SER A 122 2.21 -5.63 -5.19
CA SER A 122 3.45 -5.03 -4.67
C SER A 122 4.40 -4.50 -5.75
N GLU A 123 3.95 -4.36 -7.00
CA GLU A 123 4.81 -3.98 -8.13
C GLU A 123 5.09 -2.48 -8.21
#